data_AF-A0A3N5KCP8-F1
#
_entry.id   AF-A0A3N5KCP8-F1
#
_cell.length_a   1.000
_cell.length_b   1.000
_cell.length_c   1.000
_cell.angle_alpha   90.00
_cell.angle_beta   90.00
_cell.angle_gamma   90.00
#
_symmetry.space_group_name_H-M   'P 1'
#
loop_
_entity.id
_entity.type
_entity.pdbx_description
1 polymer ?
#
loop_
_entity_poly.entity_id
_entity_poly.type
_entity_poly.pdbx_seq_one_letter_code
_entity_poly.pdbx_strand_id
1 'polypeptide(L)'
;MPISFIQARSFEFQNYKNDGFDQIKIILLAVKIHDQEKIMSSFVQEFMESMGPQVVGQMASNLKVSPSAVQAILPQLVPMIITGLKKQKDDFGGEARVDHILNKYGNPDSLGDIAGLLAGKAKQAPDASLGGLLGTAGPQAANMLSKQFKIKPNQVAQMITMMSPLVLGFLSQKKNQGAGLSGIASMLDQDGDGSILDDVAGFLLKGAGGGRSGGALGSLLGSLLKKR
;
A
#
# COMPACT_ATOMS: atom_id res chain seq x y z
N MET A 1 2.46 -30.82 10.27
CA MET A 1 3.23 -30.33 9.11
C MET A 1 2.25 -30.16 7.96
N PRO A 2 1.85 -28.93 7.57
CA PRO A 2 0.89 -28.77 6.48
C PRO A 2 1.62 -28.78 5.15
N ILE A 3 1.22 -29.72 4.29
CA ILE A 3 1.63 -29.84 2.90
C ILE A 3 0.95 -28.71 2.12
N SER A 4 1.77 -27.75 1.73
CA SER A 4 1.73 -26.87 0.56
C SER A 4 0.39 -26.71 -0.20
N PHE A 5 -0.17 -25.51 -0.09
CA PHE A 5 -1.21 -24.93 -0.97
C PHE A 5 -0.78 -24.88 -2.47
N ILE A 6 0.49 -25.16 -2.75
CA ILE A 6 1.11 -25.18 -4.08
C ILE A 6 0.69 -26.42 -4.89
N GLN A 7 0.34 -27.54 -4.26
CA GLN A 7 0.09 -28.79 -4.99
C GLN A 7 -1.32 -28.87 -5.59
N ALA A 8 -2.30 -28.15 -5.03
CA ALA A 8 -3.69 -28.23 -5.47
C ALA A 8 -3.97 -27.47 -6.78
N ARG A 9 -3.18 -26.42 -7.10
CA ARG A 9 -3.41 -25.59 -8.29
C ARG A 9 -2.77 -26.14 -9.56
N SER A 10 -1.90 -27.14 -9.43
CA SER A 10 -1.27 -27.83 -10.57
C SER A 10 -2.18 -28.87 -11.23
N PHE A 11 -3.34 -29.18 -10.64
CA PHE A 11 -4.22 -30.26 -11.13
C PHE A 11 -5.31 -29.82 -12.11
N GLU A 12 -5.56 -28.50 -12.24
CA GLU A 12 -6.69 -27.99 -13.05
C GLU A 12 -6.28 -27.42 -14.42
N PHE A 13 -5.02 -27.60 -14.81
CA PHE A 13 -4.49 -27.19 -16.13
C PHE A 13 -4.45 -28.31 -17.16
N GLN A 14 -4.79 -29.55 -16.81
CA GLN A 14 -4.66 -30.72 -17.69
C GLN A 14 -5.81 -30.92 -18.69
N ASN A 15 -6.85 -30.06 -18.67
CA ASN A 15 -8.03 -30.20 -19.53
C ASN A 15 -8.21 -29.14 -20.62
N TYR A 16 -7.20 -28.30 -20.89
CA TYR A 16 -7.19 -27.45 -22.08
C TYR A 16 -6.41 -28.13 -23.21
N LYS A 17 -7.07 -29.09 -23.86
CA LYS A 17 -6.63 -29.64 -25.14
C LYS A 17 -7.27 -28.86 -26.30
N ASN A 18 -6.42 -28.48 -27.24
CA ASN A 18 -6.72 -28.31 -28.67
C ASN A 18 -7.31 -27.00 -29.19
N ASP A 19 -6.78 -25.84 -28.79
CA ASP A 19 -6.82 -24.65 -29.66
C ASP A 19 -5.43 -24.00 -29.68
N GLY A 20 -4.76 -24.03 -30.83
CA GLY A 20 -3.34 -23.76 -31.02
C GLY A 20 -2.85 -22.32 -30.74
N PHE A 21 -3.59 -21.55 -29.94
CA PHE A 21 -3.26 -20.17 -29.57
C PHE A 21 -3.15 -19.88 -28.07
N ASP A 22 -3.39 -20.84 -27.17
CA ASP A 22 -3.63 -20.49 -25.76
C ASP A 22 -2.60 -20.92 -24.71
N GLN A 23 -1.70 -21.87 -24.96
CA GLN A 23 -0.73 -22.24 -23.90
C GLN A 23 0.33 -21.16 -23.65
N ILE A 24 0.82 -20.49 -24.71
CA ILE A 24 1.78 -19.39 -24.58
C ILE A 24 1.11 -18.14 -23.99
N LYS A 25 -0.14 -17.85 -24.37
CA LYS A 25 -0.90 -16.74 -23.78
C LYS A 25 -1.22 -16.99 -22.31
N ILE A 26 -1.58 -18.21 -21.92
CA ILE A 26 -1.83 -18.58 -20.51
C ILE A 26 -0.54 -18.50 -19.69
N ILE A 27 0.59 -18.97 -20.20
CA ILE A 27 1.90 -18.84 -19.53
C ILE A 27 2.30 -17.36 -19.43
N LEU A 28 2.10 -16.57 -20.50
CA LEU A 28 2.41 -15.14 -20.50
C LEU A 28 1.48 -14.35 -19.56
N LEU A 29 0.19 -14.74 -19.47
CA LEU A 29 -0.74 -14.19 -18.49
C LEU A 29 -0.34 -14.58 -17.07
N ALA A 30 0.04 -15.84 -16.84
CA ALA A 30 0.46 -16.33 -15.52
C ALA A 30 1.76 -15.68 -15.04
N VAL A 31 2.73 -15.47 -15.94
CA VAL A 31 3.96 -14.69 -15.66
C VAL A 31 3.59 -13.23 -15.37
N LYS A 32 2.70 -12.64 -16.17
CA LYS A 32 2.27 -11.25 -15.97
C LYS A 32 1.46 -11.04 -14.69
N ILE A 33 0.71 -12.04 -14.23
CA ILE A 33 -0.04 -12.05 -12.95
C ILE A 33 0.91 -12.28 -11.76
N HIS A 34 1.99 -13.05 -11.92
CA HIS A 34 2.99 -13.28 -10.86
C HIS A 34 3.84 -12.03 -10.55
N ASP A 35 3.93 -11.07 -11.49
CA ASP A 35 4.67 -9.82 -11.30
C ASP A 35 3.86 -8.72 -10.57
N GLN A 36 2.52 -8.81 -10.51
CA GLN A 36 1.68 -7.72 -9.97
C GLN A 36 1.63 -7.69 -8.43
N GLU A 37 1.74 -8.82 -7.73
CA GLU A 37 1.83 -8.84 -6.25
C GLU A 37 3.20 -8.37 -5.71
N LYS A 38 4.21 -8.28 -6.57
CA LYS A 38 5.62 -8.14 -6.16
C LYS A 38 6.09 -6.69 -6.06
N ILE A 39 5.45 -5.72 -6.74
CA ILE A 39 6.03 -4.40 -6.93
C ILE A 39 5.88 -3.51 -5.69
N MET A 40 4.69 -3.40 -5.07
CA MET A 40 4.56 -2.60 -3.84
C MET A 40 4.89 -3.34 -2.55
N SER A 41 4.71 -4.66 -2.53
CA SER A 41 5.32 -5.48 -1.48
C SER A 41 6.84 -5.33 -1.51
N SER A 42 7.47 -5.30 -2.70
CA SER A 42 8.91 -5.03 -2.80
C SER A 42 9.28 -3.62 -2.41
N PHE A 43 8.51 -2.57 -2.74
CA PHE A 43 8.85 -1.21 -2.29
C PHE A 43 8.83 -1.10 -0.75
N VAL A 44 7.74 -1.54 -0.12
CA VAL A 44 7.61 -1.48 1.33
C VAL A 44 8.65 -2.36 2.00
N GLN A 45 8.87 -3.57 1.49
CA GLN A 45 9.88 -4.48 1.99
C GLN A 45 11.29 -3.87 1.87
N GLU A 46 11.64 -3.34 0.70
CA GLU A 46 12.95 -2.74 0.47
C GLU A 46 13.17 -1.50 1.35
N PHE A 47 12.15 -0.65 1.51
CA PHE A 47 12.20 0.46 2.45
C PHE A 47 12.44 -0.03 3.89
N MET A 48 11.74 -1.09 4.30
CA MET A 48 11.88 -1.65 5.64
C MET A 48 13.24 -2.33 5.85
N GLU A 49 13.78 -2.97 4.82
CA GLU A 49 15.11 -3.60 4.84
C GLU A 49 16.22 -2.55 4.86
N SER A 50 16.11 -1.49 4.05
CA SER A 50 17.17 -0.49 3.92
C SER A 50 17.11 0.59 5.00
N MET A 51 15.91 1.14 5.28
CA MET A 51 15.73 2.29 6.17
C MET A 51 15.14 1.90 7.53
N GLY A 52 14.35 0.83 7.59
CA GLY A 52 13.54 0.44 8.75
C GLY A 52 14.29 0.48 10.09
N PRO A 53 15.45 -0.19 10.25
CA PRO A 53 16.16 -0.23 11.52
C PRO A 53 16.56 1.16 12.04
N GLN A 54 17.10 2.01 11.15
CA GLN A 54 17.50 3.37 11.51
C GLN A 54 16.30 4.24 11.84
N VAL A 55 15.22 4.15 11.05
CA VAL A 55 13.98 4.90 11.29
C VAL A 55 13.35 4.53 12.63
N VAL A 56 13.27 3.23 12.95
CA VAL A 56 12.76 2.75 14.25
C VAL A 56 13.56 3.35 15.39
N GLY A 57 14.90 3.23 15.35
CA GLY A 57 15.76 3.74 16.42
C GLY A 57 15.63 5.24 16.62
N GLN A 58 15.66 6.01 15.54
CA GLN A 58 15.56 7.46 15.59
C GLN A 58 14.19 7.94 16.07
N MET A 59 13.08 7.37 15.57
CA MET A 59 11.74 7.75 16.01
C MET A 59 11.47 7.35 17.46
N ALA A 60 11.88 6.16 17.88
CA ALA A 60 11.73 5.71 19.27
C ALA A 60 12.41 6.68 20.24
N SER A 61 13.65 7.06 19.93
CA SER A 61 14.45 8.01 20.71
C SER A 61 13.81 9.40 20.75
N ASN A 62 13.52 9.99 19.58
CA ASN A 62 13.00 11.36 19.49
C ASN A 62 11.60 11.52 20.11
N LEU A 63 10.75 10.49 19.99
CA LEU A 63 9.35 10.56 20.44
C LEU A 63 9.11 9.99 21.84
N LYS A 64 10.14 9.38 22.45
CA LYS A 64 10.04 8.66 23.74
C LYS A 64 8.95 7.59 23.70
N VAL A 65 8.98 6.76 22.66
CA VAL A 65 8.08 5.62 22.44
C VAL A 65 8.90 4.34 22.31
N SER A 66 8.31 3.17 22.53
CA SER A 66 9.05 1.91 22.43
C SER A 66 9.41 1.59 20.97
N PRO A 67 10.60 1.04 20.68
CA PRO A 67 10.98 0.60 19.34
C PRO A 67 9.97 -0.36 18.71
N SER A 68 9.44 -1.31 19.50
CA SER A 68 8.44 -2.27 19.04
C SER A 68 7.14 -1.59 18.58
N ALA A 69 6.72 -0.50 19.23
CA ALA A 69 5.53 0.23 18.83
C ALA A 69 5.75 0.99 17.51
N VAL A 70 6.93 1.60 17.32
CA VAL A 70 7.30 2.21 16.03
C VAL A 70 7.33 1.15 14.93
N GLN A 71 7.97 0.01 15.20
CA GLN A 71 8.09 -1.09 14.25
C GLN A 71 6.73 -1.67 13.85
N ALA A 72 5.74 -1.67 14.75
CA ALA A 72 4.39 -2.12 14.45
C ALA A 72 3.58 -1.11 13.61
N ILE A 73 3.87 0.19 13.77
CA ILE A 73 3.16 1.28 13.08
C ILE A 73 3.73 1.53 11.68
N LEU A 74 5.06 1.42 11.52
CA LEU A 74 5.79 1.68 10.27
C LEU A 74 5.15 1.02 9.04
N PRO A 75 4.83 -0.29 9.05
CA PRO A 75 4.20 -0.97 7.92
C PRO A 75 2.83 -0.41 7.53
N GLN A 76 2.16 0.32 8.42
CA GLN A 76 0.88 0.98 8.14
C GLN A 76 1.07 2.41 7.64
N LEU A 77 2.12 3.09 8.07
CA LEU A 77 2.41 4.47 7.64
C LEU A 77 2.94 4.56 6.21
N VAL A 78 3.82 3.63 5.81
CA VAL A 78 4.44 3.67 4.47
C VAL A 78 3.36 3.58 3.38
N PRO A 79 2.46 2.57 3.36
CA PRO A 79 1.41 2.50 2.36
C PRO A 79 0.45 3.68 2.43
N MET A 80 0.14 4.18 3.63
CA MET A 80 -0.74 5.34 3.80
C MET A 80 -0.19 6.59 3.12
N ILE A 81 1.12 6.87 3.25
CA ILE A 81 1.78 8.00 2.57
C ILE A 81 1.71 7.81 1.05
N ILE A 82 1.94 6.60 0.56
CA ILE A 82 1.86 6.28 -0.87
C ILE A 82 0.43 6.44 -1.39
N THR A 83 -0.57 5.98 -0.63
CA THR A 83 -1.99 6.19 -0.93
C THR A 83 -2.34 7.68 -0.96
N GLY A 84 -1.78 8.50 -0.06
CA GLY A 84 -1.94 9.95 -0.12
C GLY A 84 -1.39 10.55 -1.41
N LEU A 85 -0.19 10.11 -1.82
CA LEU A 85 0.43 10.54 -3.08
C LEU A 85 -0.40 10.10 -4.29
N LYS A 86 -0.95 8.87 -4.27
CA LYS A 86 -1.89 8.38 -5.29
C LYS A 86 -3.13 9.27 -5.36
N LYS A 87 -3.78 9.57 -4.23
CA LYS A 87 -4.93 10.50 -4.22
C LYS A 87 -4.58 11.87 -4.79
N GLN A 88 -3.39 12.38 -4.49
CA GLN A 88 -2.91 13.62 -5.11
C GLN A 88 -2.75 13.49 -6.63
N LYS A 89 -2.29 12.33 -7.13
CA LYS A 89 -2.24 12.04 -8.57
C LYS A 89 -3.64 12.05 -9.17
N ASP A 90 -4.56 11.30 -8.59
CA ASP A 90 -5.89 11.03 -9.15
C ASP A 90 -6.78 12.28 -9.12
N ASP A 91 -6.73 13.04 -8.03
CA ASP A 91 -7.63 14.17 -7.81
C ASP A 91 -7.03 15.53 -8.23
N PHE A 92 -5.69 15.65 -8.29
CA PHE A 92 -5.02 16.96 -8.33
C PHE A 92 -3.89 17.10 -9.36
N GLY A 93 -4.05 16.57 -10.58
CA GLY A 93 -3.17 16.91 -11.71
C GLY A 93 -2.21 15.82 -12.16
N GLY A 94 -2.53 14.55 -11.90
CA GLY A 94 -1.86 13.40 -12.51
C GLY A 94 -0.38 13.28 -12.15
N GLU A 95 0.42 12.76 -13.08
CA GLU A 95 1.85 12.54 -12.88
C GLU A 95 2.62 13.84 -12.54
N ALA A 96 2.21 14.98 -13.13
CA ALA A 96 2.85 16.27 -12.84
C ALA A 96 2.70 16.66 -11.37
N ARG A 97 1.56 16.33 -10.75
CA ARG A 97 1.35 16.54 -9.31
C ARG A 97 2.26 15.66 -8.47
N VAL A 98 2.40 14.39 -8.85
CA VAL A 98 3.32 13.45 -8.21
C VAL A 98 4.74 13.98 -8.27
N ASP A 99 5.21 14.38 -9.45
CA ASP A 99 6.56 14.89 -9.64
C ASP A 99 6.82 16.13 -8.77
N HIS A 100 5.87 17.07 -8.76
CA HIS A 100 5.96 18.26 -7.90
C HIS A 100 6.06 17.90 -6.41
N ILE A 101 5.26 16.95 -5.92
CA ILE A 101 5.30 16.53 -4.51
C ILE A 101 6.64 15.86 -4.20
N LEU A 102 7.11 14.95 -5.06
CA LEU A 102 8.38 14.26 -4.89
C LEU A 102 9.55 15.24 -4.88
N ASN A 103 9.59 16.20 -5.80
CA ASN A 103 10.66 17.22 -5.85
C ASN A 103 10.61 18.17 -4.65
N LYS A 104 9.42 18.48 -4.13
CA LYS A 104 9.25 19.43 -3.01
C LYS A 104 9.51 18.81 -1.64
N TYR A 105 9.12 17.56 -1.43
CA TYR A 105 9.11 16.93 -0.11
C TYR A 105 9.97 15.67 -0.01
N GLY A 106 10.40 15.10 -1.14
CA GLY A 106 11.14 13.85 -1.22
C GLY A 106 12.56 14.01 -1.73
N ASN A 107 13.35 14.94 -1.18
CA ASN A 107 14.75 15.08 -1.57
C ASN A 107 15.57 13.79 -1.27
N PRO A 108 16.10 13.07 -2.28
CA PRO A 108 16.89 11.85 -2.07
C PRO A 108 18.16 12.07 -1.25
N ASP A 109 18.78 13.25 -1.32
CA ASP A 109 20.02 13.55 -0.59
C ASP A 109 19.82 13.49 0.93
N SER A 110 18.59 13.79 1.37
CA SER A 110 18.24 13.74 2.79
C SER A 110 18.25 12.32 3.36
N LEU A 111 18.25 11.29 2.50
CA LEU A 111 18.37 9.88 2.92
C LEU A 111 19.80 9.54 3.38
N GLY A 112 20.80 10.36 3.04
CA GLY A 112 22.17 10.22 3.54
C GLY A 112 22.31 10.60 5.02
N ASP A 113 21.41 11.44 5.55
CA ASP A 113 21.39 11.87 6.96
C ASP A 113 19.98 11.74 7.56
N ILE A 114 19.50 10.49 7.65
CA ILE A 114 18.18 10.18 8.23
C ILE A 114 18.10 10.65 9.69
N ALA A 115 19.20 10.58 10.45
CA ALA A 115 19.21 11.01 11.83
C ALA A 115 18.98 12.52 11.96
N GLY A 116 19.73 13.33 11.20
CA GLY A 116 19.57 14.78 11.16
C GLY A 116 18.21 15.20 10.61
N LEU A 117 17.74 14.55 9.53
CA LEU A 117 16.42 14.78 8.97
C LEU A 117 15.31 14.54 10.00
N LEU A 118 15.32 13.37 10.66
CA LEU A 118 14.31 13.01 11.64
C LEU A 118 14.37 13.90 12.88
N ALA A 119 15.56 14.24 13.38
CA ALA A 119 15.72 15.17 14.49
C ALA A 119 15.21 16.58 14.13
N GLY A 120 15.42 17.03 12.89
CA GLY A 120 14.88 18.29 12.37
C GLY A 120 13.36 18.27 12.32
N LYS A 121 12.77 17.19 11.78
CA LYS A 121 11.31 17.01 11.73
C LYS A 121 10.69 16.88 13.11
N ALA A 122 11.34 16.21 14.06
CA ALA A 122 10.87 16.04 15.43
C ALA A 122 10.66 17.38 16.19
N LYS A 123 11.36 18.44 15.78
CA LYS A 123 11.21 19.80 16.34
C LYS A 123 10.06 20.59 15.72
N GLN A 124 9.52 20.13 14.59
CA GLN A 124 8.41 20.79 13.90
C GLN A 124 7.08 20.38 14.55
N ALA A 125 6.07 21.24 14.40
CA ALA A 125 4.73 20.92 14.86
C ALA A 125 4.21 19.65 14.17
N PRO A 126 3.53 18.73 14.90
CA PRO A 126 2.93 17.55 14.29
C PRO A 126 1.88 17.95 13.26
N ASP A 127 2.00 17.39 12.06
CA ASP A 127 1.06 17.53 10.97
C ASP A 127 0.75 16.15 10.40
N ALA A 128 -0.39 15.59 10.83
CA ALA A 128 -0.87 14.30 10.33
C ALA A 128 -1.44 14.41 8.90
N SER A 129 -1.85 15.60 8.46
CA SER A 129 -2.38 15.81 7.10
C SER A 129 -1.28 16.03 6.06
N LEU A 130 -0.04 16.27 6.50
CA LEU A 130 1.14 16.46 5.65
C LEU A 130 0.94 17.55 4.60
N GLY A 131 0.51 18.74 5.03
CA GLY A 131 0.22 19.87 4.14
C GLY A 131 -0.87 19.57 3.10
N GLY A 132 -1.76 18.61 3.40
CA GLY A 132 -2.85 18.18 2.53
C GLY A 132 -2.58 16.89 1.75
N LEU A 133 -1.35 16.34 1.76
CA LEU A 133 -1.03 15.08 1.09
C LEU A 133 -1.94 13.93 1.55
N LEU A 134 -2.19 13.82 2.86
CA LEU A 134 -3.08 12.80 3.43
C LEU A 134 -4.51 13.31 3.66
N GLY A 135 -4.75 14.61 3.49
CA GLY A 135 -6.04 15.24 3.78
C GLY A 135 -6.57 14.88 5.17
N THR A 136 -7.85 14.51 5.24
CA THR A 136 -8.53 14.08 6.47
C THR A 136 -8.16 12.66 6.91
N ALA A 137 -7.63 11.83 6.00
CA ALA A 137 -7.26 10.44 6.31
C ALA A 137 -6.09 10.39 7.30
N GLY A 138 -5.18 11.37 7.25
CA GLY A 138 -4.06 11.49 8.16
C GLY A 138 -4.47 11.59 9.64
N PRO A 139 -5.23 12.62 10.05
CA PRO A 139 -5.74 12.73 11.42
C PRO A 139 -6.60 11.54 11.87
N GLN A 140 -7.42 10.98 10.97
CA GLN A 140 -8.23 9.79 11.26
C GLN A 140 -7.35 8.57 11.58
N ALA A 141 -6.33 8.34 10.75
CA ALA A 141 -5.38 7.26 10.98
C ALA A 141 -4.57 7.47 12.26
N ALA A 142 -4.11 8.70 12.53
CA ALA A 142 -3.40 9.00 13.78
C ALA A 142 -4.24 8.64 15.02
N ASN A 143 -5.54 8.93 15.01
CA ASN A 143 -6.47 8.57 16.07
C ASN A 143 -6.69 7.05 16.19
N MET A 144 -6.80 6.35 15.06
CA MET A 144 -6.96 4.89 15.02
C MET A 144 -5.72 4.18 15.57
N LEU A 145 -4.55 4.51 15.05
CA LEU A 145 -3.24 3.98 15.46
C LEU A 145 -2.95 4.27 16.92
N SER A 146 -3.30 5.47 17.40
CA SER A 146 -3.19 5.85 18.80
C SER A 146 -3.93 4.87 19.71
N LYS A 147 -5.19 4.54 19.37
CA LYS A 147 -6.00 3.57 20.13
C LYS A 147 -5.43 2.16 20.04
N GLN A 148 -5.04 1.73 18.84
CA GLN A 148 -4.56 0.38 18.58
C GLN A 148 -3.24 0.07 19.30
N PHE A 149 -2.30 1.01 19.27
CA PHE A 149 -0.94 0.82 19.81
C PHE A 149 -0.72 1.50 21.16
N LYS A 150 -1.76 2.12 21.72
CA LYS A 150 -1.72 2.86 23.01
C LYS A 150 -0.63 3.95 23.03
N ILE A 151 -0.47 4.66 21.91
CA ILE A 151 0.45 5.79 21.75
C ILE A 151 -0.38 7.08 21.72
N LYS A 152 0.16 8.24 22.16
CA LYS A 152 -0.58 9.51 22.12
C LYS A 152 -0.86 9.94 20.68
N PRO A 153 -2.03 10.52 20.35
CA PRO A 153 -2.34 10.98 18.99
C PRO A 153 -1.28 11.91 18.41
N ASN A 154 -0.76 12.87 19.20
CA ASN A 154 0.31 13.77 18.76
C ASN A 154 1.63 13.05 18.44
N GLN A 155 1.96 11.95 19.12
CA GLN A 155 3.16 11.16 18.80
C GLN A 155 2.97 10.44 17.47
N VAL A 156 1.79 9.90 17.19
CA VAL A 156 1.51 9.28 15.88
C VAL A 156 1.49 10.33 14.77
N ALA A 157 0.87 11.49 14.99
CA ALA A 157 0.95 12.61 14.06
C ALA A 157 2.41 13.01 13.79
N GLN A 158 3.25 13.05 14.83
CA GLN A 158 4.66 13.34 14.67
C GLN A 158 5.40 12.24 13.89
N MET A 159 5.07 10.97 14.10
CA MET A 159 5.60 9.86 13.28
C MET A 159 5.24 10.08 11.80
N ILE A 160 4.00 10.44 11.49
CA ILE A 160 3.56 10.73 10.12
C ILE A 160 4.41 11.88 9.52
N THR A 161 4.57 12.99 10.25
CA THR A 161 5.39 14.14 9.83
C THR A 161 6.85 13.78 9.58
N MET A 162 7.43 12.94 10.44
CA MET A 162 8.82 12.48 10.34
C MET A 162 9.01 11.46 9.21
N MET A 163 8.01 10.61 8.95
CA MET A 163 8.07 9.53 7.96
C MET A 163 7.91 10.04 6.53
N SER A 164 7.10 11.07 6.33
CA SER A 164 6.78 11.61 5.01
C SER A 164 7.99 11.89 4.12
N PRO A 165 8.99 12.70 4.54
CA PRO A 165 10.14 12.98 3.69
C PRO A 165 10.99 11.74 3.39
N LEU A 166 10.99 10.72 4.27
CA LEU A 166 11.72 9.49 4.03
C LEU A 166 11.07 8.63 2.94
N VAL A 167 9.75 8.43 3.03
CA VAL A 167 9.01 7.64 2.04
C VAL A 167 9.04 8.34 0.69
N LEU A 168 8.78 9.65 0.66
CA LEU A 168 8.83 10.45 -0.57
C LEU A 168 10.27 10.56 -1.12
N GLY A 169 11.28 10.63 -0.23
CA GLY A 169 12.70 10.60 -0.60
C GLY A 169 13.07 9.28 -1.27
N PHE A 170 12.64 8.16 -0.67
CA PHE A 170 12.92 6.83 -1.21
C PHE A 170 12.21 6.59 -2.55
N LEU A 171 10.97 7.08 -2.71
CA LEU A 171 10.27 7.11 -4.01
C LEU A 171 11.03 7.94 -5.05
N SER A 172 11.56 9.10 -4.67
CA SER A 172 12.35 9.94 -5.57
C SER A 172 13.68 9.29 -5.95
N GLN A 173 14.31 8.58 -5.01
CA GLN A 173 15.48 7.77 -5.30
C GLN A 173 15.14 6.68 -6.34
N LYS A 174 14.02 5.97 -6.20
CA LYS A 174 13.55 4.98 -7.17
C LYS A 174 13.24 5.57 -8.53
N LYS A 175 12.58 6.74 -8.56
CA LYS A 175 12.35 7.54 -9.78
C LYS A 175 13.67 7.76 -10.53
N ASN A 176 14.72 8.16 -9.81
CA ASN A 176 16.02 8.50 -10.38
C ASN A 176 16.87 7.29 -10.76
N GLN A 177 16.64 6.13 -10.14
CA GLN A 177 17.37 4.88 -10.39
C GLN A 177 16.80 4.04 -11.56
N GLY A 178 15.93 4.61 -12.38
CA GLY A 178 15.47 3.99 -13.62
C GLY A 178 13.98 3.67 -13.68
N ALA A 179 13.23 3.81 -12.58
CA ALA A 179 11.77 3.72 -12.65
C ALA A 179 11.17 4.88 -13.48
N GLY A 180 11.78 6.06 -13.40
CA GLY A 180 11.26 7.27 -14.02
C GLY A 180 9.93 7.71 -13.40
N LEU A 181 9.40 8.85 -13.84
CA LEU A 181 8.13 9.37 -13.32
C LEU A 181 6.96 8.44 -13.67
N SER A 182 6.90 7.95 -14.91
CA SER A 182 5.83 7.07 -15.36
C SER A 182 5.87 5.69 -14.71
N GLY A 183 7.05 5.18 -14.32
CA GLY A 183 7.15 3.94 -13.54
C GLY A 183 6.65 4.12 -12.10
N ILE A 184 6.96 5.26 -11.47
CA ILE A 184 6.36 5.61 -10.17
C ILE A 184 4.85 5.78 -10.28
N ALA A 185 4.36 6.50 -11.30
CA ALA A 185 2.93 6.67 -11.53
C ALA A 185 2.22 5.33 -11.75
N SER A 186 2.81 4.43 -12.54
CA SER A 186 2.29 3.08 -12.76
C SER A 186 2.23 2.27 -11.47
N MET A 187 3.24 2.37 -10.60
CA MET A 187 3.23 1.75 -9.27
C MET A 187 2.13 2.35 -8.39
N LEU A 188 1.96 3.68 -8.40
CA LEU A 188 0.86 4.32 -7.64
C LEU A 188 -0.52 3.88 -8.16
N ASP A 189 -0.66 3.65 -9.47
CA ASP A 189 -1.89 3.17 -10.10
C ASP A 189 -2.17 1.70 -9.83
N GLN A 190 -1.14 0.86 -9.93
CA GLN A 190 -1.22 -0.58 -9.65
C GLN A 190 -1.60 -0.85 -8.21
N ASP A 191 -1.23 0.05 -7.30
CA ASP A 191 -1.29 -0.22 -5.89
C ASP A 191 -2.24 0.74 -5.19
N GLY A 192 -3.54 0.48 -5.39
CA GLY A 192 -4.55 1.04 -4.50
C GLY A 192 -6.03 0.73 -4.73
N ASP A 193 -6.47 -0.37 -5.36
CA ASP A 193 -7.89 -0.81 -5.28
C ASP A 193 -8.25 -2.29 -5.58
N GLY A 194 -7.31 -3.22 -5.79
CA GLY A 194 -7.68 -4.57 -6.24
C GLY A 194 -8.28 -5.54 -5.21
N SER A 195 -7.63 -5.81 -4.06
CA SER A 195 -7.97 -7.02 -3.25
C SER A 195 -7.44 -7.03 -1.79
N ILE A 196 -7.54 -5.95 -1.00
CA ILE A 196 -7.28 -6.08 0.46
C ILE A 196 -8.51 -5.72 1.27
N LEU A 197 -9.22 -4.65 0.92
CA LEU A 197 -10.52 -4.40 1.52
C LEU A 197 -11.58 -5.39 1.00
N ASP A 198 -11.53 -5.84 -0.25
CA ASP A 198 -12.44 -6.89 -0.76
C ASP A 198 -12.08 -8.29 -0.25
N ASP A 199 -10.80 -8.57 -0.01
CA ASP A 199 -10.37 -9.86 0.56
C ASP A 199 -10.52 -9.91 2.07
N VAL A 200 -10.31 -8.80 2.80
CA VAL A 200 -10.56 -8.73 4.25
C VAL A 200 -12.05 -8.55 4.53
N ALA A 201 -12.77 -7.72 3.77
CA ALA A 201 -14.23 -7.68 3.86
C ALA A 201 -14.81 -9.00 3.38
N GLY A 202 -14.28 -9.63 2.34
CA GLY A 202 -14.68 -10.96 1.88
C GLY A 202 -14.40 -12.05 2.90
N PHE A 203 -13.24 -12.04 3.58
CA PHE A 203 -12.91 -12.98 4.66
C PHE A 203 -13.71 -12.71 5.94
N LEU A 204 -14.02 -11.44 6.24
CA LEU A 204 -14.86 -11.05 7.37
C LEU A 204 -16.34 -11.34 7.09
N LEU A 205 -16.86 -11.11 5.88
CA LEU A 205 -18.23 -11.47 5.47
C LEU A 205 -18.37 -13.00 5.41
N LYS A 206 -17.38 -13.68 4.84
CA LYS A 206 -17.32 -15.16 4.79
C LYS A 206 -17.05 -15.77 6.18
N GLY A 207 -16.45 -15.02 7.10
CA GLY A 207 -16.19 -15.42 8.48
C GLY A 207 -17.25 -14.99 9.50
N ALA A 208 -18.12 -14.02 9.18
CA ALA A 208 -19.08 -13.43 10.11
C ALA A 208 -20.56 -13.54 9.69
N GLY A 209 -20.91 -14.00 8.48
CA GLY A 209 -22.32 -14.20 8.12
C GLY A 209 -22.56 -14.53 6.66
N GLY A 210 -22.93 -15.79 6.38
CA GLY A 210 -23.09 -16.31 5.02
C GLY A 210 -24.23 -15.73 4.17
N GLY A 211 -24.21 -16.09 2.88
CA GLY A 211 -25.41 -16.13 2.02
C GLY A 211 -25.29 -15.50 0.63
N ARG A 212 -24.97 -16.33 -0.38
CA ARG A 212 -25.50 -16.33 -1.77
C ARG A 212 -25.81 -14.97 -2.44
N SER A 213 -24.94 -14.50 -3.34
CA SER A 213 -25.31 -13.55 -4.41
C SER A 213 -25.37 -14.25 -5.78
N GLY A 214 -26.52 -14.85 -6.08
CA GLY A 214 -26.78 -15.50 -7.37
C GLY A 214 -28.23 -16.00 -7.54
N GLY A 215 -29.22 -15.39 -6.88
CA GLY A 215 -30.54 -16.02 -6.75
C GLY A 215 -31.77 -15.10 -6.65
N ALA A 216 -31.68 -13.83 -7.07
CA ALA A 216 -32.85 -12.92 -7.09
C ALA A 216 -33.19 -12.40 -8.49
N LEU A 217 -32.21 -12.17 -9.37
CA LEU A 217 -32.47 -11.71 -10.75
C LEU A 217 -32.67 -12.87 -11.73
N GLY A 218 -32.02 -14.02 -11.48
CA GLY A 218 -32.23 -15.24 -12.27
C GLY A 218 -33.59 -15.92 -12.03
N SER A 219 -34.18 -15.72 -10.85
CA SER A 219 -35.51 -16.25 -10.50
C SER A 219 -36.66 -15.42 -11.10
N LEU A 220 -36.46 -14.12 -11.35
CA LEU A 220 -37.45 -13.28 -12.04
C LEU A 220 -37.41 -13.47 -13.57
N LEU A 221 -36.21 -13.65 -14.13
CA LEU A 221 -36.05 -13.94 -15.57
C LEU A 221 -36.53 -15.36 -15.93
N GLY A 222 -36.33 -16.33 -15.03
CA GLY A 222 -36.87 -17.68 -15.19
C GLY A 222 -38.38 -17.78 -15.01
N SER A 223 -39.00 -16.89 -14.21
CA SER A 223 -40.46 -16.87 -14.01
C SER A 223 -41.21 -16.24 -15.19
N LEU A 224 -40.60 -15.26 -15.88
CA LEU A 224 -41.17 -14.64 -17.08
C LEU A 224 -41.02 -15.47 -18.36
N LEU A 225 -40.05 -16.38 -18.42
CA LEU A 225 -39.86 -17.28 -19.56
C LEU A 225 -40.67 -18.59 -19.45
N LYS A 226 -41.19 -18.92 -18.27
CA LYS A 226 -42.00 -20.14 -18.02
C LYS A 226 -43.51 -19.90 -18.07
N LYS A 227 -43.95 -18.77 -18.64
CA LYS A 227 -45.38 -18.46 -18.84
C LYS A 227 -45.66 -18.06 -20.28
N ARG A 228 -45.50 -19.00 -21.19
CA ARG A 228 -46.23 -19.07 -22.46
C ARG A 228 -46.68 -20.51 -22.69
#